data_AF-A0A0C9UP38-F1
#
_entry.id   AF-A0A0C9UP38-F1
#
_cell.length_a   1.000
_cell.length_b   1.000
_cell.length_c   1.000
_cell.angle_alpha   90.00
_cell.angle_beta   90.00
_cell.angle_gamma   90.00
#
_symmetry.space_group_name_H-M   'P 1'
#
loop_
_entity.id
_entity.type
_entity.pdbx_description
1 polymer ?
#
loop_
_entity_poly.entity_id
_entity_poly.type
_entity_poly.pdbx_seq_one_letter_code
_entity_poly.pdbx_strand_id
1 'polypeptide(L)'
;ITFSTGYVIRELFLVVYLSCTIVGVLLFNNPPSTWPPFFDAPFHSDSLHYYWAKGWHQLLRRTFVVCGGRPGMWVCKKLRIPKGVGLVLGTFAVCAVCHELPFYTLGGGLDWRTPAFFFLAGCVVVGERAWRKVTGYMVRGPIGRMWVFFFAMTVGQLISDSFHKRGLGGSVIVPIIISPTRRLIFPFIRDCIEKWEPGWASWVRDFISDIK
;
A
#
# COMPACT_ATOMS: atom_id res chain seq x y z
N ILE A 1 0.58 -5.26 13.74
CA ILE A 1 -0.44 -4.45 13.02
C ILE A 1 0.11 -3.98 11.67
N THR A 2 1.14 -3.14 11.62
CA THR A 2 1.70 -2.57 10.36
C THR A 2 2.00 -3.57 9.25
N PHE A 3 2.65 -4.70 9.55
CA PHE A 3 2.89 -5.74 8.54
C PHE A 3 1.59 -6.29 7.94
N SER A 4 0.66 -6.69 8.81
CA SER A 4 -0.65 -7.22 8.43
C SER A 4 -1.46 -6.20 7.63
N THR A 5 -1.44 -4.94 8.04
CA THR A 5 -2.04 -3.81 7.31
C THR A 5 -1.47 -3.71 5.91
N GLY A 6 -0.14 -3.68 5.77
CA GLY A 6 0.51 -3.60 4.47
C GLY A 6 0.17 -4.78 3.56
N TYR A 7 0.14 -6.00 4.12
CA TYR A 7 -0.26 -7.20 3.40
C TYR A 7 -1.72 -7.12 2.92
N VAL A 8 -2.66 -6.78 3.81
CA VAL A 8 -4.08 -6.65 3.46
C VAL A 8 -4.30 -5.56 2.40
N ILE A 9 -3.65 -4.41 2.51
CA ILE A 9 -3.72 -3.33 1.51
C ILE A 9 -3.21 -3.82 0.15
N ARG A 10 -2.12 -4.60 0.12
CA ARG A 10 -1.61 -5.20 -1.12
C ARG A 10 -2.64 -6.12 -1.75
N GLU A 11 -3.18 -7.06 -0.98
CA GLU A 11 -4.18 -8.01 -1.49
C GLU A 11 -5.44 -7.31 -1.97
N LEU A 12 -5.90 -6.28 -1.25
CA LEU A 12 -7.03 -5.47 -1.66
C LEU A 12 -6.80 -4.84 -3.03
N PHE A 13 -5.68 -4.15 -3.21
CA PHE A 13 -5.37 -3.54 -4.49
C PHE A 13 -5.28 -4.58 -5.62
N LEU A 14 -4.73 -5.76 -5.34
CA LEU A 14 -4.68 -6.87 -6.30
C LEU A 14 -6.07 -7.36 -6.68
N VAL A 15 -6.96 -7.59 -5.70
CA VAL A 15 -8.33 -8.04 -5.97
C VAL A 15 -9.07 -7.03 -6.84
N VAL A 16 -8.97 -5.73 -6.54
CA VAL A 16 -9.60 -4.68 -7.35
C VAL A 16 -8.99 -4.64 -8.76
N TYR A 17 -7.66 -4.67 -8.86
CA TYR A 17 -6.96 -4.64 -10.15
C TYR A 17 -7.31 -5.84 -11.04
N LEU A 18 -7.34 -7.05 -10.47
CA LEU A 18 -7.70 -8.27 -11.17
C LEU A 18 -9.16 -8.28 -11.59
N SER A 19 -10.06 -7.77 -10.76
CA SER A 19 -11.47 -7.60 -11.10
C SER A 19 -11.65 -6.68 -12.32
N CYS A 20 -10.96 -5.53 -12.32
CA CYS A 20 -10.94 -4.64 -13.47
C CYS A 20 -10.32 -5.28 -14.71
N THR A 21 -9.28 -6.11 -14.53
CA THR A 21 -8.62 -6.83 -15.63
C THR A 21 -9.57 -7.85 -16.26
N ILE A 22 -10.29 -8.64 -15.45
CA ILE A 22 -11.30 -9.60 -15.92
C ILE A 22 -12.37 -8.88 -16.73
N VAL A 23 -12.91 -7.77 -16.21
CA VAL A 23 -13.88 -6.94 -16.92
C VAL A 23 -13.30 -6.40 -18.22
N GLY A 24 -12.09 -5.85 -18.20
CA GLY A 24 -11.40 -5.30 -19.37
C GLY A 24 -11.15 -6.33 -20.47
N VAL A 25 -10.68 -7.53 -20.11
CA VAL A 25 -10.36 -8.59 -21.07
C VAL A 25 -11.63 -9.23 -21.61
N LEU A 26 -12.60 -9.57 -20.73
CA LEU A 26 -13.80 -10.31 -21.15
C LEU A 26 -14.87 -9.43 -21.80
N LEU A 27 -15.11 -8.22 -21.28
CA LEU A 27 -16.20 -7.35 -21.77
C LEU A 27 -15.73 -6.35 -22.81
N PHE A 28 -14.47 -5.90 -22.73
CA PHE A 28 -13.93 -4.86 -23.63
C PHE A 28 -12.87 -5.39 -24.60
N ASN A 29 -12.61 -6.71 -24.59
CA ASN A 29 -11.65 -7.38 -25.48
C ASN A 29 -10.24 -6.77 -25.41
N ASN A 30 -9.84 -6.26 -24.24
CA ASN A 30 -8.49 -5.75 -24.04
C ASN A 30 -7.49 -6.92 -24.07
N PRO A 31 -6.35 -6.79 -24.76
CA PRO A 31 -5.27 -7.78 -24.67
C PRO A 31 -4.78 -7.87 -23.23
N PRO A 32 -4.56 -9.07 -22.65
CA PRO A 32 -4.00 -9.19 -21.30
C PRO A 32 -2.67 -8.45 -21.10
N SER A 33 -1.88 -8.30 -22.17
CA SER A 33 -0.61 -7.55 -22.16
C SER A 33 -0.76 -6.05 -21.88
N THR A 34 -1.96 -5.47 -21.99
CA THR A 34 -2.20 -4.05 -21.64
C THR A 34 -2.36 -3.83 -20.14
N TRP A 35 -2.39 -4.90 -19.34
CA TRP A 35 -2.55 -4.89 -17.89
C TRP A 35 -1.21 -5.26 -17.22
N PRO A 36 -0.27 -4.31 -17.07
CA PRO A 36 1.04 -4.59 -16.49
C PRO A 36 0.93 -4.95 -15.00
N PRO A 37 1.86 -5.74 -14.45
CA PRO A 37 1.85 -6.13 -13.04
C PRO A 37 1.70 -4.92 -12.11
N PHE A 38 0.67 -4.97 -11.26
CA PHE A 38 0.37 -3.87 -10.33
C PHE A 38 1.40 -3.77 -9.20
N PHE A 39 1.83 -4.94 -8.69
CA PHE A 39 2.97 -5.13 -7.81
C PHE A 39 3.98 -6.03 -8.50
N ASP A 40 5.25 -5.90 -8.14
CA ASP A 40 6.29 -6.86 -8.52
C ASP A 40 6.54 -7.83 -7.34
N ALA A 41 7.68 -7.76 -6.67
CA ALA A 41 7.97 -8.54 -5.47
C ALA A 41 8.32 -7.62 -4.28
N PRO A 42 7.36 -6.88 -3.69
CA PRO A 42 7.66 -5.88 -2.66
C PRO A 42 8.37 -6.48 -1.44
N PHE A 43 7.95 -7.67 -0.98
CA PHE A 43 8.55 -8.36 0.16
C PHE A 43 9.92 -8.98 -0.12
N HIS A 44 10.33 -9.08 -1.39
CA HIS A 44 11.66 -9.55 -1.78
C HIS A 44 12.62 -8.39 -2.07
N SER A 45 12.14 -7.15 -2.03
CA SER A 45 12.94 -5.94 -2.26
C SER A 45 14.11 -5.87 -1.30
N ASP A 46 15.26 -5.47 -1.82
CA ASP A 46 16.51 -5.31 -1.08
C ASP A 46 17.05 -3.87 -1.13
N SER A 47 16.28 -2.94 -1.67
CA SER A 47 16.51 -1.50 -1.59
C SER A 47 15.19 -0.75 -1.54
N LEU A 48 15.14 0.38 -0.83
CA LEU A 48 13.94 1.21 -0.80
C LEU A 48 13.72 1.91 -2.14
N HIS A 49 14.78 2.18 -2.89
CA HIS A 49 14.67 2.62 -4.27
C HIS A 49 13.89 1.60 -5.12
N TYR A 50 14.23 0.30 -5.10
CA TYR A 50 13.48 -0.72 -5.82
C TYR A 50 12.06 -0.87 -5.30
N TYR A 51 11.91 -0.93 -3.97
CA TYR A 51 10.62 -1.05 -3.30
C TYR A 51 9.63 0.02 -3.79
N TRP A 52 10.02 1.30 -3.80
CA TRP A 52 9.13 2.38 -4.24
C TRP A 52 9.04 2.55 -5.76
N ALA A 53 10.13 2.30 -6.49
CA ALA A 53 10.16 2.56 -7.93
C ALA A 53 9.48 1.47 -8.77
N LYS A 54 9.40 0.23 -8.25
CA LYS A 54 8.86 -0.94 -8.97
C LYS A 54 8.11 -1.94 -8.09
N GLY A 55 8.60 -2.18 -6.87
CA GLY A 55 8.09 -3.25 -6.00
C GLY A 55 6.66 -3.02 -5.49
N TRP A 56 6.40 -1.83 -4.96
CA TRP A 56 5.13 -1.37 -4.41
C TRP A 56 4.27 -0.71 -5.49
N HIS A 57 2.94 -0.69 -5.33
CA HIS A 57 1.97 -0.44 -6.39
C HIS A 57 2.35 0.62 -7.45
N GLN A 58 2.15 0.32 -8.73
CA GLN A 58 2.63 1.16 -9.84
C GLN A 58 1.56 2.05 -10.50
N LEU A 59 0.28 1.92 -10.11
CA LEU A 59 -0.86 2.55 -10.78
C LEU A 59 -0.71 4.06 -10.99
N LEU A 60 -0.34 4.78 -9.93
CA LEU A 60 -0.28 6.25 -9.95
C LEU A 60 1.14 6.79 -10.15
N ARG A 61 2.12 5.93 -10.48
CA ARG A 61 3.53 6.34 -10.63
C ARG A 61 3.69 7.48 -11.62
N ARG A 62 3.06 7.38 -12.80
CA ARG A 62 3.15 8.43 -13.83
C ARG A 62 2.54 9.74 -13.34
N THR A 63 1.37 9.67 -12.70
CA THR A 63 0.69 10.83 -12.12
C THR A 63 1.57 11.53 -11.09
N PHE A 64 2.16 10.78 -10.16
CA PHE A 64 3.01 11.36 -9.11
C PHE A 64 4.29 11.99 -9.68
N VAL A 65 4.91 11.36 -10.69
CA VAL A 65 6.10 11.93 -11.35
C VAL A 65 5.76 13.19 -12.14
N VAL A 66 4.62 13.21 -12.85
CA VAL A 66 4.23 14.36 -13.68
C VAL A 66 3.74 15.52 -12.81
N CYS A 67 2.85 15.27 -11.85
CA CYS A 67 2.23 16.29 -11.03
C CYS A 67 3.11 16.76 -9.87
N GLY A 68 4.00 15.91 -9.37
CA GLY A 68 4.86 16.21 -8.23
C GLY A 68 6.32 16.29 -8.61
N GLY A 69 6.83 15.23 -9.22
CA GLY A 69 8.25 15.11 -9.55
C GLY A 69 8.77 16.18 -10.51
N ARG A 70 8.05 16.46 -11.60
CA ARG A 70 8.46 17.50 -12.58
C ARG A 70 8.45 18.91 -11.99
N PRO A 71 7.38 19.37 -11.30
CA PRO A 71 7.43 20.62 -10.56
C PRO A 71 8.54 20.66 -9.51
N GLY A 72 8.74 19.57 -8.76
CA GLY A 72 9.82 19.47 -7.77
C GLY A 72 11.21 19.63 -8.40
N MET A 73 11.47 19.04 -9.57
CA MET A 73 12.71 19.27 -10.32
C MET A 73 12.90 20.74 -10.70
N TRP A 74 11.83 21.43 -11.10
CA TRP A 74 11.87 22.85 -11.45
C TRP A 74 12.19 23.72 -10.23
N VAL A 75 11.55 23.46 -9.08
CA VAL A 75 11.83 24.16 -7.81
C VAL A 75 13.28 23.96 -7.39
N CYS A 76 13.76 22.71 -7.34
CA CYS A 76 15.15 22.43 -6.97
C CYS A 76 16.16 23.06 -7.96
N LYS A 77 15.84 23.10 -9.26
CA LYS A 77 16.66 23.81 -10.25
C LYS A 77 16.80 25.30 -9.90
N LYS A 78 15.71 25.98 -9.51
CA LYS A 78 15.75 27.38 -9.07
C LYS A 78 16.57 27.57 -7.80
N LEU A 79 16.46 26.64 -6.86
CA LEU A 79 17.18 26.67 -5.58
C LEU A 79 18.63 26.15 -5.67
N ARG A 80 19.12 25.81 -6.87
CA ARG A 80 20.45 25.20 -7.10
C ARG A 80 20.67 23.89 -6.32
N ILE A 81 19.60 23.15 -6.02
CA ILE A 81 19.61 21.82 -5.42
C ILE A 81 19.62 20.76 -6.54
N PRO A 82 20.26 19.58 -6.38
CA PRO A 82 20.23 18.54 -7.39
C PRO A 82 18.81 18.15 -7.81
N LYS A 83 18.51 18.21 -9.11
CA LYS A 83 17.16 17.93 -9.67
C LYS A 83 16.59 16.59 -9.21
N GLY A 84 17.44 15.58 -9.03
CA GLY A 84 17.02 14.26 -8.55
C GLY A 84 16.37 14.28 -7.16
N VAL A 85 16.74 15.23 -6.29
CA VAL A 85 16.10 15.44 -4.98
C VAL A 85 14.67 15.92 -5.18
N GLY A 86 14.49 16.97 -5.99
CA GLY A 86 13.18 17.52 -6.31
C GLY A 86 12.26 16.53 -7.01
N LEU A 87 12.82 15.69 -7.90
CA LEU A 87 12.07 14.62 -8.55
C LEU A 87 11.46 13.66 -7.53
N VAL A 88 12.26 13.20 -6.56
CA VAL A 88 11.83 12.22 -5.56
C VAL A 88 10.89 12.87 -4.55
N LEU A 89 11.31 13.96 -3.91
CA LEU A 89 10.51 14.62 -2.87
C LEU A 89 9.18 15.16 -3.43
N GLY A 90 9.18 15.72 -4.64
CA GLY A 90 7.95 16.17 -5.28
C GLY A 90 6.98 15.02 -5.58
N THR A 91 7.51 13.87 -6.03
CA THR A 91 6.69 12.66 -6.27
C THR A 91 6.04 12.18 -4.98
N PHE A 92 6.79 12.13 -3.87
CA PHE A 92 6.27 11.74 -2.56
C PHE A 92 5.32 12.76 -1.95
N ALA A 93 5.48 14.05 -2.23
CA ALA A 93 4.54 15.08 -1.79
C ALA A 93 3.14 14.88 -2.39
N VAL A 94 3.04 14.60 -3.70
CA VAL A 94 1.75 14.27 -4.32
C VAL A 94 1.22 12.93 -3.81
N CYS A 95 2.10 11.95 -3.57
CA CYS A 95 1.71 10.69 -2.93
C CYS A 95 1.04 10.92 -1.56
N ALA A 96 1.61 11.79 -0.73
CA ALA A 96 1.03 12.16 0.57
C ALA A 96 -0.37 12.77 0.44
N VAL A 97 -0.52 13.75 -0.48
CA VAL A 97 -1.81 14.40 -0.72
C VAL A 97 -2.86 13.37 -1.16
N CYS A 98 -2.52 12.49 -2.10
CA CYS A 98 -3.45 11.45 -2.57
C CYS A 98 -3.87 10.45 -1.47
N HIS A 99 -3.06 10.27 -0.43
CA HIS A 99 -3.41 9.40 0.70
C HIS A 99 -4.14 10.14 1.82
N GLU A 100 -4.00 11.46 1.95
CA GLU A 100 -4.77 12.26 2.90
C GLU A 100 -6.15 12.65 2.39
N LEU A 101 -6.28 12.94 1.10
CA LEU A 101 -7.52 13.43 0.51
C LEU A 101 -8.74 12.51 0.78
N PRO A 102 -8.67 11.18 0.61
CA PRO A 102 -9.82 10.32 0.89
C PRO A 102 -10.31 10.46 2.33
N PHE A 103 -9.42 10.43 3.32
CA PHE A 103 -9.77 10.60 4.73
C PHE A 103 -10.38 11.97 5.00
N TYR A 104 -9.81 13.03 4.42
CA TYR A 104 -10.38 14.37 4.55
C TYR A 104 -11.80 14.45 3.97
N THR A 105 -12.00 13.95 2.75
CA THR A 105 -13.31 14.00 2.07
C THR A 105 -14.38 13.14 2.74
N LEU A 106 -13.98 12.09 3.46
CA LEU A 106 -14.87 11.20 4.21
C LEU A 106 -15.08 11.64 5.66
N GLY A 107 -14.66 12.86 6.03
CA GLY A 107 -14.86 13.43 7.36
C GLY A 107 -13.86 12.98 8.43
N GLY A 108 -12.84 12.21 8.07
CA GLY A 108 -11.77 11.76 8.98
C GLY A 108 -10.70 12.82 9.28
N GLY A 109 -10.76 13.98 8.63
CA GLY A 109 -9.82 15.10 8.82
C GLY A 109 -8.41 14.84 8.28
N LEU A 110 -7.54 15.83 8.48
CA LEU A 110 -6.12 15.76 8.11
C LEU A 110 -5.27 15.24 9.28
N ASP A 111 -4.30 14.38 8.97
CA ASP A 111 -3.30 13.90 9.93
C ASP A 111 -1.89 14.12 9.38
N TRP A 112 -1.00 14.70 10.19
CA TRP A 112 0.38 14.98 9.82
C TRP A 112 1.23 13.71 9.62
N ARG A 113 0.81 12.58 10.21
CA ARG A 113 1.57 11.33 10.15
C ARG A 113 1.72 10.77 8.74
N THR A 114 0.69 10.91 7.91
CA THR A 114 0.73 10.47 6.50
C THR A 114 1.72 11.27 5.65
N PRO A 115 1.67 12.62 5.60
CA PRO A 115 2.68 13.39 4.89
C PRO A 115 4.08 13.21 5.49
N ALA A 116 4.22 13.05 6.80
CA ALA A 116 5.50 12.73 7.42
C ALA A 116 6.07 11.39 6.94
N PHE A 117 5.25 10.34 6.87
CA PHE A 117 5.66 9.03 6.34
C PHE A 117 6.21 9.13 4.91
N PHE A 118 5.46 9.76 4.00
CA PHE A 118 5.89 9.87 2.60
C PHE A 118 7.08 10.82 2.43
N PHE A 119 7.17 11.88 3.23
CA PHE A 119 8.35 12.74 3.24
C PHE A 119 9.60 11.97 3.67
N LEU A 120 9.51 11.20 4.76
CA LEU A 120 10.60 10.32 5.22
C LEU A 120 10.97 9.28 4.16
N ALA A 121 9.98 8.67 3.48
CA ALA A 121 10.23 7.76 2.36
C ALA A 121 11.03 8.44 1.24
N GLY A 122 10.66 9.66 0.86
CA GLY A 122 11.40 10.46 -0.11
C GLY A 122 12.84 10.76 0.33
N CYS A 123 13.02 11.20 1.58
CA CYS A 123 14.34 11.49 2.14
C CYS A 123 15.23 10.24 2.16
N VAL A 124 14.68 9.08 2.53
CA VAL A 124 15.43 7.83 2.56
C VAL A 124 15.81 7.36 1.15
N VAL A 125 14.93 7.47 0.15
CA VAL A 125 15.26 7.14 -1.24
C VAL A 125 16.34 8.08 -1.80
N VAL A 126 16.27 9.37 -1.47
CA VAL A 126 17.35 10.32 -1.81
C VAL A 126 18.66 9.93 -1.09
N GLY A 127 18.56 9.52 0.17
CA GLY A 127 19.67 9.03 0.99
C GLY A 127 20.35 7.80 0.38
N GLU A 128 19.61 6.77 -0.02
CA GLU A 128 20.16 5.58 -0.70
C GLU A 128 20.86 5.95 -2.01
N ARG A 129 20.31 6.92 -2.76
CA ARG A 129 20.95 7.42 -3.97
C ARG A 129 22.24 8.19 -3.68
N ALA A 130 22.27 8.98 -2.62
CA ALA A 130 23.46 9.70 -2.17
C ALA A 130 24.53 8.71 -1.67
N TRP A 131 24.13 7.71 -0.87
CA TRP A 131 24.99 6.62 -0.42
C TRP A 131 25.68 5.95 -1.59
N ARG A 132 24.93 5.53 -2.62
CA ARG A 132 25.50 4.93 -3.83
C ARG A 132 26.48 5.85 -4.55
N LYS A 133 26.23 7.16 -4.57
CA LYS A 133 27.13 8.13 -5.21
C LYS A 133 28.44 8.32 -4.43
N VAL A 134 28.38 8.28 -3.10
CA VAL A 134 29.55 8.53 -2.23
C VAL A 134 30.38 7.27 -2.04
N THR A 135 29.74 6.14 -1.77
CA THR A 135 30.42 4.89 -1.43
C THR A 135 30.66 3.98 -2.64
N GLY A 136 29.94 4.19 -3.75
CA GLY A 136 29.92 3.28 -4.90
C GLY A 136 29.09 2.01 -4.68
N TYR A 137 28.74 1.68 -3.43
CA TYR A 137 27.97 0.49 -3.07
C TYR A 137 26.47 0.75 -3.15
N MET A 138 25.72 -0.24 -3.63
CA MET A 138 24.25 -0.19 -3.60
C MET A 138 23.74 -0.97 -2.40
N VAL A 139 22.71 -0.46 -1.74
CA VAL A 139 21.93 -1.23 -0.76
C VAL A 139 21.29 -2.40 -1.52
N ARG A 140 21.67 -3.63 -1.17
CA ARG A 140 21.20 -4.86 -1.83
C ARG A 140 21.39 -6.09 -0.94
N GLY A 141 20.84 -7.22 -1.36
CA GLY A 141 21.00 -8.51 -0.68
C GLY A 141 20.29 -8.58 0.68
N PRO A 142 20.69 -9.51 1.57
CA PRO A 142 20.00 -9.74 2.85
C PRO A 142 19.96 -8.52 3.78
N ILE A 143 21.07 -7.76 3.86
CA ILE A 143 21.13 -6.53 4.67
C ILE A 143 20.19 -5.47 4.11
N GLY A 144 20.17 -5.30 2.80
CA GLY A 144 19.25 -4.39 2.12
C GLY A 144 17.78 -4.79 2.32
N ARG A 145 17.50 -6.09 2.34
CA ARG A 145 16.16 -6.61 2.68
C ARG A 145 15.79 -6.27 4.13
N MET A 146 16.68 -6.52 5.10
CA MET A 146 16.45 -6.12 6.49
C MET A 146 16.19 -4.61 6.61
N TRP A 147 16.92 -3.80 5.84
CA TRP A 147 16.73 -2.35 5.78
C TRP A 147 15.34 -1.95 5.24
N VAL A 148 14.89 -2.58 4.15
CA VAL A 148 13.53 -2.36 3.62
C VAL A 148 12.47 -2.74 4.65
N PHE A 149 12.60 -3.90 5.30
CA PHE A 149 11.67 -4.33 6.34
C PHE A 149 11.69 -3.39 7.55
N PHE A 150 12.87 -2.96 8.00
CA PHE A 150 13.00 -2.00 9.09
C PHE A 150 12.26 -0.70 8.77
N PHE A 151 12.47 -0.14 7.58
CA PHE A 151 11.77 1.06 7.15
C PHE A 151 10.25 0.83 7.08
N ALA A 152 9.81 -0.25 6.42
CA ALA A 152 8.39 -0.56 6.25
C ALA A 152 7.67 -0.80 7.59
N MET A 153 8.34 -1.40 8.57
CA MET A 153 7.74 -1.71 9.88
C MET A 153 7.78 -0.53 10.84
N THR A 154 8.91 0.17 10.92
CA THR A 154 9.10 1.26 11.89
C THR A 154 8.48 2.54 11.38
N VAL A 155 8.86 2.98 10.18
CA VAL A 155 8.35 4.23 9.60
C VAL A 155 6.91 4.04 9.13
N GLY A 156 6.57 2.86 8.60
CA GLY A 156 5.20 2.51 8.24
C GLY A 156 4.20 2.45 9.41
N GLN A 157 4.67 2.48 10.66
CA GLN A 157 3.79 2.61 11.82
C GLN A 157 3.02 3.95 11.78
N LEU A 158 3.65 5.04 11.32
CA LEU A 158 3.02 6.37 11.25
C LEU A 158 1.75 6.36 10.41
N ILE A 159 1.85 5.84 9.19
CA ILE A 159 0.72 5.76 8.26
C ILE A 159 -0.31 4.72 8.72
N SER A 160 0.15 3.60 9.28
CA SER A 160 -0.74 2.57 9.82
C SER A 160 -1.59 3.12 10.97
N ASP A 161 -0.99 3.78 11.95
CA ASP A 161 -1.70 4.38 13.08
C ASP A 161 -2.71 5.44 12.60
N SER A 162 -2.28 6.28 11.66
CA SER A 162 -3.13 7.32 11.11
C SER A 162 -4.36 6.76 10.40
N PHE A 163 -4.18 5.71 9.60
CA PHE A 163 -5.26 5.09 8.86
C PHE A 163 -6.21 4.34 9.79
N HIS A 164 -5.68 3.62 10.78
CA HIS A 164 -6.50 2.87 11.74
C HIS A 164 -7.33 3.79 12.63
N LYS A 165 -6.74 4.88 13.13
CA LYS A 165 -7.46 5.89 13.92
C LYS A 165 -8.58 6.58 13.14
N ARG A 166 -8.47 6.62 11.82
CA ARG A 166 -9.45 7.24 10.91
C ARG A 166 -10.32 6.22 10.18
N GLY A 167 -10.45 5.01 10.73
CA GLY A 167 -11.48 4.05 10.32
C GLY A 167 -11.04 2.95 9.36
N LEU A 168 -9.75 2.84 8.98
CA LEU A 168 -9.29 1.77 8.10
C LEU A 168 -9.63 0.37 8.66
N GLY A 169 -9.39 0.15 9.95
CA GLY A 169 -9.63 -1.15 10.59
C GLY A 169 -11.09 -1.57 10.67
N GLY A 170 -12.02 -0.62 10.62
CA GLY A 170 -13.47 -0.87 10.61
C GLY A 170 -14.12 -0.70 9.23
N SER A 171 -13.34 -0.35 8.21
CA SER A 171 -13.88 -0.06 6.88
C SER A 171 -14.33 -1.34 6.18
N VAL A 172 -15.51 -1.29 5.55
CA VAL A 172 -15.99 -2.37 4.68
C VAL A 172 -15.28 -2.25 3.34
N ILE A 173 -14.18 -2.99 3.23
CA ILE A 173 -13.27 -2.93 2.08
C ILE A 173 -13.87 -3.63 0.85
N VAL A 174 -14.48 -4.81 1.05
CA VAL A 174 -15.19 -5.55 0.00
C VAL A 174 -16.68 -5.41 0.30
N PRO A 175 -17.50 -4.87 -0.62
CA PRO A 175 -18.94 -4.79 -0.41
C PRO A 175 -19.49 -6.15 0.03
N ILE A 176 -20.27 -6.17 1.11
CA ILE A 176 -20.78 -7.40 1.74
C ILE A 176 -21.49 -8.29 0.72
N ILE A 177 -22.17 -7.66 -0.25
CA ILE A 177 -22.91 -8.31 -1.33
C ILE A 177 -22.00 -9.17 -2.23
N ILE A 178 -20.73 -8.83 -2.43
CA ILE A 178 -19.86 -9.58 -3.34
C ILE A 178 -18.85 -10.47 -2.62
N SER A 179 -18.85 -10.49 -1.27
CA SER A 179 -17.88 -11.25 -0.49
C SER A 179 -18.12 -12.76 -0.59
N PRO A 180 -17.23 -13.56 -1.25
CA PRO A 180 -17.37 -15.01 -1.31
C PRO A 180 -17.23 -15.63 0.08
N THR A 181 -16.43 -15.01 0.95
CA THR A 181 -16.25 -15.45 2.34
C THR A 181 -17.57 -15.40 3.10
N ARG A 182 -18.29 -14.28 3.05
CA ARG A 182 -19.59 -14.16 3.74
C ARG A 182 -20.70 -15.00 3.09
N ARG A 183 -20.66 -15.19 1.77
CA ARG A 183 -21.70 -15.93 1.04
C ARG A 183 -21.52 -17.44 1.01
N LEU A 184 -20.28 -17.93 1.01
CA LEU A 184 -19.97 -19.35 0.80
C LEU A 184 -19.23 -19.93 2.00
N ILE A 185 -18.16 -19.29 2.46
CA ILE A 185 -17.27 -19.85 3.48
C ILE A 185 -17.92 -19.79 4.87
N PHE A 186 -18.50 -18.67 5.28
CA PHE A 186 -19.12 -18.54 6.60
C PHE A 186 -20.32 -19.47 6.80
N PRO A 187 -21.27 -19.59 5.83
CA PRO A 187 -22.32 -20.59 5.93
C PRO A 187 -21.75 -22.02 5.99
N PHE A 188 -20.75 -22.34 5.17
CA PHE A 188 -20.11 -23.66 5.18
C PHE A 188 -19.43 -23.98 6.53
N ILE A 189 -18.65 -23.05 7.08
CA ILE A 189 -18.02 -23.21 8.40
C ILE A 189 -19.08 -23.38 9.48
N ARG A 190 -20.15 -22.58 9.44
CA ARG A 190 -21.28 -22.70 10.36
C ARG A 190 -21.90 -24.10 10.27
N ASP A 191 -22.20 -24.58 9.06
CA ASP A 191 -22.75 -25.91 8.85
C ASP A 191 -21.80 -27.02 9.35
N CYS A 192 -20.49 -26.85 9.18
CA CYS A 192 -19.49 -27.78 9.72
C CYS A 192 -19.44 -27.77 11.25
N ILE A 193 -19.51 -26.60 11.89
CA ILE A 193 -19.52 -26.46 13.36
C ILE A 193 -20.84 -26.95 13.96
N GLU A 194 -21.97 -26.76 13.27
CA GLU A 194 -23.27 -27.28 13.73
C GLU A 194 -23.33 -28.81 13.61
N LYS A 195 -22.63 -29.40 12.62
CA LYS A 195 -22.55 -30.86 12.44
C LYS A 195 -21.48 -31.54 13.28
N TRP A 196 -20.38 -30.84 13.58
CA TRP A 196 -19.30 -31.32 14.43
C TRP A 196 -19.49 -30.65 15.79
N GLU A 197 -20.18 -31.31 16.73
CA GLU A 197 -20.58 -30.72 18.01
C GLU A 197 -19.56 -31.07 19.11
N PRO A 198 -18.42 -30.37 19.27
CA PRO A 198 -17.62 -30.52 20.46
C PRO A 198 -18.14 -29.55 21.53
N GLY A 199 -18.35 -30.04 22.75
CA GLY A 199 -18.91 -29.28 23.87
C GLY A 199 -18.12 -28.01 24.31
N TRP A 200 -17.02 -27.66 23.65
CA TRP A 200 -16.24 -26.44 23.90
C TRP A 200 -16.55 -25.26 22.95
N ALA A 201 -17.34 -25.48 21.87
CA ALA A 201 -17.50 -24.51 20.77
C ALA A 201 -18.67 -23.50 20.95
N SER A 202 -19.19 -23.29 22.16
CA SER A 202 -20.24 -22.30 22.42
C SER A 202 -19.81 -20.88 22.05
N TRP A 203 -18.57 -20.50 22.38
CA TRP A 203 -18.02 -19.16 22.13
C TRP A 203 -17.95 -18.78 20.64
N VAL A 204 -17.81 -19.76 19.74
CA VAL A 204 -17.76 -19.50 18.28
C VAL A 204 -19.15 -19.18 17.73
N ARG A 205 -20.21 -19.79 18.27
CA ARG A 205 -21.60 -19.43 17.91
C ARG A 205 -21.92 -18.00 18.33
N ASP A 206 -21.50 -17.60 19.54
CA ASP A 206 -21.71 -16.26 20.08
C ASP A 206 -20.98 -15.21 19.21
N PHE A 207 -19.71 -15.46 18.87
CA PHE A 207 -18.92 -14.59 17.99
C PHE A 207 -19.52 -14.43 16.58
N ILE A 208 -20.08 -15.49 15.98
CA ILE A 208 -20.71 -15.42 14.66
C ILE A 208 -22.04 -14.66 14.72
N SER A 209 -22.78 -14.76 15.82
CA SER A 209 -24.06 -14.08 15.99
C SER A 209 -23.93 -12.55 16.09
N ASP A 210 -22.82 -12.07 16.64
CA ASP A 210 -22.48 -10.65 16.79
C ASP A 210 -21.99 -9.97 15.49
N ILE A 211 -21.77 -10.72 14.40
CA ILE A 211 -21.25 -10.21 13.11
C ILE A 211 -22.38 -9.86 12.11
N LYS A 212 -23.63 -9.77 12.59
CA LYS A 212 -24.78 -9.23 11.84
C LYS A 212 -24.70 -7.71 11.70
#